data_AF-A0A258CS25-F1
#
_entry.id   AF-A0A258CS25-F1
#
_cell.length_a   1.000
_cell.length_b   1.000
_cell.length_c   1.000
_cell.angle_alpha   90.00
_cell.angle_beta   90.00
_cell.angle_gamma   90.00
#
_symmetry.space_group_name_H-M   'P 1'
#
loop_
_entity.id
_entity.type
_entity.pdbx_description
1 polymer ?
#
loop_
_entity_poly.entity_id
_entity_poly.type
_entity_poly.pdbx_seq_one_letter_code
_entity_poly.pdbx_strand_id
1 'polypeptide(L)'
;TGITSTGALRNISGTNTYEGLVTLGAATRTNSDAGTLTMSNTGTITGATFGLTVGGAGNTMIASIIGTASGTLTKDGAGTLSLSGANTFTGAKTVSVGALNIQNANAPGTVAGSISVSRTGFSALVFLED
;
A
#
# COMPACT_ATOMS: atom_id res chain seq x y z
N THR A 1 -8.22 0.32 -16.46
CA THR A 1 -8.32 -0.95 -15.72
C THR A 1 -6.96 -1.63 -15.77
N GLY A 2 -6.46 -2.14 -14.64
CA GLY A 2 -5.25 -2.96 -14.64
C GLY A 2 -5.44 -4.21 -15.51
N ILE A 3 -4.33 -4.80 -15.96
CA ILE A 3 -4.31 -6.04 -16.74
C ILE A 3 -5.30 -7.09 -16.17
N THR A 4 -6.10 -7.73 -17.03
CA THR A 4 -6.91 -8.94 -16.76
C THR A 4 -8.06 -8.90 -15.72
N SER A 5 -8.61 -7.75 -15.34
CA SER A 5 -9.74 -7.71 -14.35
C SER A 5 -9.38 -8.31 -12.97
N THR A 6 -8.09 -8.61 -12.76
CA THR A 6 -7.47 -9.26 -11.58
C THR A 6 -6.01 -8.82 -11.40
N GLY A 7 -5.36 -8.33 -12.46
CA GLY A 7 -3.94 -8.03 -12.51
C GLY A 7 -3.64 -6.61 -12.07
N ALA A 8 -2.95 -6.54 -10.95
CA ALA A 8 -2.37 -5.33 -10.43
C ALA A 8 -1.19 -4.83 -11.27
N LEU A 9 -0.69 -3.65 -10.91
CA LEU A 9 0.56 -3.12 -11.46
C LEU A 9 1.73 -3.98 -10.97
N ARG A 10 2.58 -4.45 -11.89
CA ARG A 10 3.86 -5.09 -11.58
C ARG A 10 4.99 -4.31 -12.23
N ASN A 11 5.87 -3.77 -11.41
CA ASN A 11 7.12 -3.17 -11.84
C ASN A 11 8.23 -4.22 -11.76
N ILE A 12 8.81 -4.61 -12.90
CA ILE A 12 9.86 -5.64 -12.92
C ILE A 12 11.22 -5.02 -12.55
N SER A 13 11.51 -3.81 -13.03
CA SER A 13 12.79 -3.13 -12.80
C SER A 13 12.71 -1.64 -13.15
N GLY A 14 13.66 -0.86 -12.64
CA GLY A 14 13.76 0.56 -12.94
C GLY A 14 12.75 1.42 -12.17
N THR A 15 12.68 2.69 -12.53
CA THR A 15 11.73 3.65 -11.96
C THR A 15 10.62 3.90 -12.97
N ASN A 16 9.40 3.46 -12.66
CA ASN A 16 8.27 3.54 -13.55
C ASN A 16 7.11 4.28 -12.88
N THR A 17 6.42 5.12 -13.65
CA THR A 17 5.29 5.92 -13.18
C THR A 17 4.00 5.44 -13.84
N TYR A 18 2.97 5.21 -13.03
CA TYR A 18 1.61 4.96 -13.46
C TYR A 18 0.73 6.15 -13.10
N GLU A 19 0.21 6.83 -14.13
CA GLU A 19 -0.59 8.06 -13.99
C GLU A 19 -2.10 7.83 -14.11
N GLY A 20 -2.52 6.58 -14.35
CA GLY A 20 -3.92 6.24 -14.53
C GLY A 20 -4.70 6.17 -13.22
N LEU A 21 -6.03 6.24 -13.33
CA LEU A 21 -6.92 5.85 -12.23
C LEU A 21 -6.91 4.33 -12.04
N VAL A 22 -7.03 3.90 -10.78
CA VAL A 22 -7.14 2.49 -10.40
C VAL A 22 -8.51 2.21 -9.80
N THR A 23 -9.16 1.17 -10.30
CA THR A 23 -10.37 0.57 -9.72
C THR A 23 -10.10 -0.91 -9.50
N LEU A 24 -10.25 -1.37 -8.27
CA LEU A 24 -10.12 -2.75 -7.87
C LEU A 24 -11.46 -3.45 -8.18
N GLY A 25 -11.42 -4.49 -9.02
CA GLY A 25 -12.57 -5.36 -9.27
C GLY A 25 -12.63 -6.59 -8.35
N ALA A 26 -11.56 -6.81 -7.57
CA ALA A 26 -11.37 -7.88 -6.61
C ALA A 26 -10.21 -7.52 -5.67
N ALA A 27 -9.90 -8.38 -4.70
CA ALA A 27 -8.63 -8.27 -3.96
C ALA A 27 -7.45 -8.24 -4.95
N THR A 28 -6.58 -7.23 -4.82
CA THR A 28 -5.58 -6.89 -5.85
C THR A 28 -4.19 -6.78 -5.23
N ARG A 29 -3.15 -7.22 -5.95
CA ARG A 29 -1.76 -7.22 -5.47
C ARG A 29 -0.79 -6.42 -6.33
N THR A 30 -0.53 -5.17 -6.01
CA THR A 30 0.52 -4.38 -6.68
C THR A 30 1.91 -4.84 -6.24
N ASN A 31 2.85 -4.96 -7.17
CA ASN A 31 4.20 -5.44 -6.86
C ASN A 31 5.29 -4.60 -7.52
N SER A 32 6.38 -4.37 -6.80
CA SER A 32 7.63 -3.84 -7.37
C SER A 32 8.75 -4.83 -7.11
N ASP A 33 9.16 -5.57 -8.12
CA ASP A 33 10.20 -6.60 -8.00
C ASP A 33 11.57 -5.97 -7.75
N ALA A 34 11.89 -4.89 -8.47
CA ALA A 34 13.09 -4.09 -8.29
C ALA A 34 12.86 -2.62 -8.72
N GLY A 35 13.67 -1.69 -8.22
CA GLY A 35 13.51 -0.26 -8.51
C GLY A 35 12.30 0.36 -7.80
N THR A 36 11.58 1.28 -8.45
CA THR A 36 10.45 2.00 -7.85
C THR A 36 9.24 2.06 -8.79
N LEU A 37 8.07 1.67 -8.28
CA LEU A 37 6.78 1.95 -8.90
C LEU A 37 6.15 3.18 -8.27
N THR A 38 5.88 4.22 -9.04
CA THR A 38 5.20 5.43 -8.59
C THR A 38 3.78 5.47 -9.16
N MET A 39 2.77 5.39 -8.32
CA MET A 39 1.38 5.68 -8.67
C MET A 39 1.13 7.17 -8.39
N SER A 40 1.32 8.02 -9.40
CA SER A 40 1.38 9.49 -9.24
C SER A 40 0.01 10.17 -9.32
N ASN A 41 -1.02 9.50 -9.83
CA ASN A 41 -2.37 10.04 -9.89
C ASN A 41 -2.91 10.31 -8.49
N THR A 42 -3.27 11.55 -8.16
CA THR A 42 -3.79 11.94 -6.83
C THR A 42 -5.27 11.63 -6.64
N GLY A 43 -5.94 11.07 -7.66
CA GLY A 43 -7.31 10.59 -7.58
C GLY A 43 -7.46 9.35 -6.70
N THR A 44 -8.69 8.83 -6.65
CA THR A 44 -9.04 7.75 -5.73
C THR A 44 -8.83 6.37 -6.35
N ILE A 45 -8.06 5.52 -5.67
CA ILE A 45 -8.13 4.07 -5.86
C ILE A 45 -9.46 3.60 -5.28
N THR A 46 -10.35 3.17 -6.16
CA THR A 46 -11.71 2.73 -5.83
C THR A 46 -11.79 1.20 -5.83
N GLY A 47 -12.84 0.63 -5.22
CA GLY A 47 -13.04 -0.81 -5.14
C GLY A 47 -13.51 -1.19 -3.74
N ALA A 48 -14.78 -0.89 -3.47
CA ALA A 48 -15.37 -1.02 -2.14
C ALA A 48 -15.15 -2.44 -1.60
N THR A 49 -14.68 -2.53 -0.35
CA THR A 49 -14.40 -3.76 0.41
C THR A 49 -13.21 -4.59 -0.09
N PHE A 50 -12.64 -4.28 -1.26
CA PHE A 50 -11.52 -5.05 -1.79
C PHE A 50 -10.20 -4.67 -1.12
N GLY A 51 -9.46 -5.69 -0.70
CA GLY A 51 -8.12 -5.54 -0.15
C GLY A 51 -7.08 -5.17 -1.22
N LEU A 52 -6.14 -4.31 -0.85
CA LEU A 52 -4.95 -4.01 -1.62
C LEU A 52 -3.73 -4.58 -0.90
N THR A 53 -3.02 -5.46 -1.59
CA THR A 53 -1.71 -5.95 -1.18
C THR A 53 -0.62 -5.23 -1.98
N VAL A 54 0.41 -4.73 -1.31
CA VAL A 54 1.60 -4.17 -1.94
C VAL A 54 2.81 -5.00 -1.53
N GLY A 55 3.49 -5.58 -2.53
CA GLY A 55 4.60 -6.50 -2.34
C GLY A 55 5.86 -6.13 -3.11
N GLY A 56 6.86 -7.01 -2.97
CA GLY A 56 8.10 -6.98 -3.75
C GLY A 56 9.33 -6.43 -3.02
N ALA A 57 10.51 -6.58 -3.63
CA ALA A 57 11.77 -6.10 -3.07
C ALA A 57 12.09 -4.65 -3.48
N GLY A 58 11.51 -4.19 -4.59
CA GLY A 58 11.52 -2.78 -4.99
C GLY A 58 10.51 -1.94 -4.20
N ASN A 59 10.63 -0.63 -4.32
CA ASN A 59 9.79 0.34 -3.64
C ASN A 59 8.49 0.59 -4.41
N THR A 60 7.45 0.99 -3.68
CA THR A 60 6.19 1.47 -4.24
C THR A 60 5.81 2.79 -3.57
N MET A 61 5.49 3.81 -4.36
CA MET A 61 4.96 5.08 -3.88
C MET A 61 3.53 5.25 -4.39
N ILE A 62 2.59 5.52 -3.48
CA ILE A 62 1.18 5.76 -3.82
C ILE A 62 0.81 7.17 -3.37
N ALA A 63 0.62 8.05 -4.35
CA ALA A 63 0.09 9.40 -4.15
C ALA A 63 -1.45 9.45 -4.19
N SER A 64 -2.08 8.42 -4.76
CA SER A 64 -3.53 8.28 -4.82
C SER A 64 -4.17 8.16 -3.43
N ILE A 65 -5.43 8.57 -3.33
CA ILE A 65 -6.28 8.29 -2.16
C ILE A 65 -6.73 6.83 -2.24
N ILE A 66 -6.37 5.99 -1.27
CA ILE A 66 -6.93 4.64 -1.12
C ILE A 66 -8.32 4.76 -0.48
N GLY A 67 -9.36 4.62 -1.31
CA GLY A 67 -10.77 4.81 -0.94
C GLY A 67 -11.59 3.54 -1.07
N THR A 68 -11.11 2.45 -0.48
CA THR A 68 -11.69 1.09 -0.63
C THR A 68 -12.74 0.74 0.43
N ALA A 69 -13.29 1.74 1.14
CA ALA A 69 -14.20 1.54 2.28
C ALA A 69 -13.59 0.58 3.31
N SER A 70 -14.23 -0.55 3.62
CA SER A 70 -13.72 -1.57 4.55
C SER A 70 -12.60 -2.44 3.98
N GLY A 71 -12.11 -2.17 2.76
CA GLY A 71 -10.97 -2.87 2.17
C GLY A 71 -9.71 -2.75 3.03
N THR A 72 -8.94 -3.83 3.08
CA THR A 72 -7.70 -3.91 3.86
C THR A 72 -6.50 -3.41 3.08
N LEU A 73 -5.44 -3.03 3.80
CA LEU A 73 -4.13 -2.76 3.23
C LEU A 73 -3.10 -3.74 3.81
N THR A 74 -2.45 -4.51 2.95
CA THR A 74 -1.35 -5.41 3.35
C THR A 74 -0.05 -4.99 2.68
N LYS A 75 1.01 -4.84 3.46
CA LYS A 75 2.38 -4.65 3.00
C LYS A 75 3.19 -5.92 3.23
N ASP A 76 3.64 -6.53 2.15
CA ASP A 76 4.57 -7.66 2.15
C ASP A 76 5.81 -7.35 1.29
N GLY A 77 6.77 -8.27 1.21
CA GLY A 77 8.04 -8.06 0.50
C GLY A 77 9.00 -7.09 1.20
N ALA A 78 10.27 -7.13 0.81
CA ALA A 78 11.34 -6.41 1.50
C ALA A 78 11.35 -4.89 1.24
N GLY A 79 10.72 -4.42 0.15
CA GLY A 79 10.74 -3.01 -0.23
C GLY A 79 9.95 -2.10 0.70
N THR A 80 9.98 -0.80 0.40
CA THR A 80 9.20 0.21 1.14
C THR A 80 7.92 0.57 0.37
N LEU A 81 6.78 0.55 1.06
CA LEU A 81 5.55 1.21 0.59
C LEU A 81 5.49 2.60 1.19
N SER A 82 5.42 3.62 0.35
CA SER A 82 5.23 4.99 0.78
C SER A 82 3.84 5.51 0.41
N LEU A 83 3.13 6.08 1.39
CA LEU A 83 1.78 6.61 1.23
C LEU A 83 1.78 8.12 1.48
N SER A 84 1.44 8.91 0.46
CA SER A 84 1.28 10.36 0.57
C SER A 84 -0.16 10.84 0.35
N GLY A 85 -1.04 9.98 -0.15
CA GLY A 85 -2.47 10.25 -0.27
C GLY A 85 -3.17 10.32 1.10
N ALA A 86 -4.18 11.20 1.21
CA ALA A 86 -5.06 11.27 2.36
C ALA A 86 -6.11 10.14 2.27
N ASN A 87 -5.76 8.96 2.77
CA ASN A 87 -6.52 7.74 2.57
C ASN A 87 -7.82 7.71 3.39
N THR A 88 -8.85 7.02 2.89
CA THR A 88 -10.19 6.98 3.52
C THR A 88 -10.68 5.58 3.86
N PHE A 89 -9.94 4.53 3.48
CA PHE A 89 -10.26 3.17 3.89
C PHE A 89 -10.28 3.00 5.42
N THR A 90 -11.13 2.11 5.91
CA THR A 90 -11.34 1.80 7.34
C THR A 90 -10.86 0.40 7.70
N GLY A 91 -10.54 -0.44 6.70
CA GLY A 91 -10.09 -1.81 6.92
C GLY A 91 -8.73 -1.89 7.64
N ALA A 92 -8.40 -3.10 8.08
CA ALA A 92 -7.16 -3.38 8.78
C ALA A 92 -5.91 -3.06 7.94
N LYS A 93 -4.84 -2.64 8.62
CA LYS A 93 -3.52 -2.40 8.05
C LYS A 93 -2.55 -3.44 8.59
N THR A 94 -1.91 -4.20 7.71
CA THR A 94 -0.94 -5.22 8.09
C THR A 94 0.39 -4.96 7.43
N VAL A 95 1.46 -4.84 8.22
CA VAL A 95 2.84 -4.82 7.73
C VAL A 95 3.48 -6.14 8.11
N SER A 96 3.52 -7.07 7.15
CA SER A 96 4.09 -8.40 7.33
C SER A 96 5.61 -8.39 7.11
N VAL A 97 6.09 -7.68 6.08
CA VAL A 97 7.52 -7.58 5.74
C VAL A 97 7.83 -6.20 5.14
N GLY A 98 9.07 -5.75 5.32
CA GLY A 98 9.58 -4.49 4.77
C GLY A 98 9.17 -3.30 5.63
N ALA A 99 8.90 -2.17 4.99
CA ALA A 99 8.55 -0.92 5.65
C ALA A 99 7.29 -0.27 5.05
N LEU A 100 6.53 0.39 5.92
CA LEU A 100 5.45 1.31 5.57
C LEU A 100 5.88 2.71 5.98
N ASN A 101 6.06 3.59 5.00
CA ASN A 101 6.43 5.00 5.19
C ASN A 101 5.20 5.90 5.00
N ILE A 102 4.80 6.58 6.06
CA ILE A 102 3.64 7.48 6.11
C ILE A 102 4.11 8.91 5.87
N GLN A 103 3.69 9.52 4.75
CA GLN A 103 4.06 10.88 4.36
C GLN A 103 2.88 11.87 4.48
N ASN A 104 1.74 11.42 4.97
CA ASN A 104 0.54 12.22 5.20
C ASN A 104 -0.13 11.75 6.49
N ALA A 105 -0.60 12.67 7.34
CA ALA A 105 -1.24 12.32 8.62
C ALA A 105 -2.49 11.41 8.45
N ASN A 106 -3.19 11.53 7.32
CA ASN A 106 -4.34 10.71 6.97
C ASN A 106 -3.98 9.49 6.09
N ALA A 107 -2.71 9.27 5.76
CA ALA A 107 -2.32 8.09 4.97
C ALA A 107 -2.61 6.73 5.64
N PRO A 108 -2.68 6.57 6.97
CA PRO A 108 -3.11 5.30 7.56
C PRO A 108 -4.60 4.96 7.33
N GLY A 109 -5.38 5.84 6.69
CA GLY A 109 -6.83 5.71 6.56
C GLY A 109 -7.57 6.28 7.76
N THR A 110 -8.89 6.09 7.79
CA THR A 110 -9.67 6.41 9.00
C THR A 110 -9.24 5.46 10.11
N VAL A 111 -8.88 6.00 11.28
CA VAL A 111 -8.36 5.21 12.43
C VAL A 111 -9.51 4.47 13.13
N ALA A 112 -10.21 3.62 12.38
CA ALA A 112 -11.15 2.64 12.88
C ALA A 112 -10.53 1.24 12.68
N GLY A 113 -9.39 0.97 13.31
CA GLY A 113 -8.72 -0.33 13.20
C GLY A 113 -7.24 -0.29 13.57
N SER A 114 -6.75 -1.39 14.14
CA SER A 114 -5.35 -1.56 14.51
C SER A 114 -4.42 -1.52 13.30
N ILE A 115 -3.20 -1.01 13.51
CA ILE A 115 -2.06 -1.29 12.64
C ILE A 115 -1.37 -2.50 13.25
N SER A 116 -1.31 -3.61 12.51
CA SER A 116 -0.59 -4.81 12.94
C SER A 116 0.76 -4.88 12.25
N VAL A 117 1.84 -4.94 13.03
CA VAL A 117 3.20 -5.20 12.54
C VAL A 117 3.57 -6.61 12.95
N SER A 118 3.54 -7.55 12.00
CA SER A 118 3.86 -8.95 12.26
C SER A 118 5.29 -9.22 11.82
N ARG A 119 6.25 -8.90 12.70
CA ARG A 119 7.66 -9.25 12.48
C ARG A 119 8.05 -10.41 13.39
N THR A 120 8.53 -11.49 12.81
CA THR A 120 9.17 -12.57 13.56
C THR A 120 10.51 -12.06 14.11
N GLY A 121 10.71 -12.13 15.43
CA GLY A 121 12.03 -11.90 16.05
C GLY A 121 12.29 -10.55 16.73
N PHE A 122 11.28 -9.71 17.00
CA PHE A 122 11.50 -8.56 17.91
C PHE A 122 11.38 -9.01 19.36
N SER A 123 12.49 -8.93 20.11
CA SER A 123 12.50 -9.18 21.56
C SER A 123 11.99 -7.99 22.38
N ALA A 124 11.86 -6.79 21.80
CA ALA A 124 11.25 -5.63 22.45
C ALA A 124 10.88 -4.57 21.40
N LEU A 125 9.69 -3.98 21.54
CA LEU A 125 9.33 -2.71 20.92
C LEU A 125 9.95 -1.60 21.79
N VAL A 126 11.12 -1.08 21.41
CA VAL A 126 11.73 0.06 22.09
C VAL A 126 11.09 1.33 21.53
N PHE A 127 10.29 2.00 22.34
CA PHE A 127 9.99 3.42 22.11
C PHE A 127 11.17 4.21 22.68
N LEU A 128 11.92 4.88 21.81
CA LEU A 128 12.80 5.97 22.24
C LEU A 128 11.87 7.16 22.46
N GLU A 129 11.66 7.51 23.72
CA GLU A 129 11.14 8.83 24.08
C GLU A 129 12.37 9.72 24.30
N ASP A 130 12.37 10.92 23.72
CA ASP A 130 13.38 11.95 24.01
C ASP A 130 13.33 12.37 25.50
#